data_AF-A0A2P4PBR5-F1
#
_entry.id   AF-A0A2P4PBR5-F1
#
_cell.length_a   1.000
_cell.length_b   1.000
_cell.length_c   1.000
_cell.angle_alpha   90.00
_cell.angle_beta   90.00
_cell.angle_gamma   90.00
#
_symmetry.space_group_name_H-M   'P 1'
#
loop_
_entity.id
_entity.type
_entity.pdbx_description
1 polymer ?
#
loop_
_entity_poly.entity_id
_entity_poly.type
_entity_poly.pdbx_seq_one_letter_code
_entity_poly.pdbx_strand_id
1 'polypeptide(L)'
;MLIEKTEGNLSYVYIDMSNKDAESTGMVIKAIADNCPKIEYLSTYLGPKDLIYVKPLLLHCSKLSRLRLKNLYENNIIGDELLDILTSSSPLSLNNIKLSGGWKYSINSIERFFESYRGRKLLEFGIKDNIHEDNFTIEHIKIIRKYINEGVIGHTNL
;
A
#
# COMPACT_ATOMS: atom_id res chain seq x y z
N MET A 1 1.14 8.58 22.54
CA MET A 1 0.21 7.62 21.88
C MET A 1 0.44 6.18 22.38
N LEU A 2 -0.50 5.24 22.20
CA LEU A 2 -0.32 3.83 22.59
C LEU A 2 0.91 3.18 21.92
N ILE A 3 1.19 3.58 20.68
CA ILE A 3 2.29 3.06 19.84
C ILE A 3 3.67 3.34 20.46
N GLU A 4 3.89 4.54 20.99
CA GLU A 4 5.15 4.92 21.66
C GLU A 4 5.43 4.06 22.89
N LYS A 5 4.38 3.62 23.60
CA LYS A 5 4.49 2.76 24.77
C LYS A 5 4.85 1.30 24.45
N THR A 6 4.88 0.93 23.17
CA THR A 6 5.27 -0.43 22.74
C THR A 6 6.78 -0.64 22.69
N GLU A 7 7.57 0.42 22.88
CA GLU A 7 9.05 0.39 22.83
C GLU A 7 9.58 -0.26 21.54
N GLY A 8 8.84 -0.08 20.44
CA GLY A 8 9.17 -0.62 19.12
C GLY A 8 9.00 -2.13 18.96
N ASN A 9 8.32 -2.81 19.89
CA ASN A 9 8.07 -4.25 19.84
C ASN A 9 6.76 -4.63 19.11
N LEU A 10 6.13 -3.65 18.46
CA LEU A 10 4.91 -3.89 17.69
C LEU A 10 5.25 -4.57 16.35
N SER A 11 4.75 -5.78 16.14
CA SER A 11 4.93 -6.56 14.90
C SER A 11 3.73 -6.50 13.97
N TYR A 12 2.53 -6.25 14.50
CA TYR A 12 1.27 -6.32 13.76
C TYR A 12 0.34 -5.18 14.16
N VAL A 13 -0.18 -4.45 13.18
CA VAL A 13 -1.22 -3.44 13.36
C VAL A 13 -2.33 -3.65 12.34
N TYR A 14 -3.56 -3.76 12.84
CA TYR A 14 -4.76 -3.80 12.01
C TYR A 14 -5.76 -2.77 12.54
N ILE A 15 -6.06 -1.79 11.69
CA ILE A 15 -6.99 -0.71 12.00
C ILE A 15 -8.21 -0.93 11.12
N ASP A 16 -9.36 -1.13 11.77
CA ASP A 16 -10.67 -1.20 11.15
C ASP A 16 -11.48 -0.01 11.63
N MET A 17 -11.88 0.84 10.69
CA MET A 17 -12.67 2.03 11.00
C MET A 17 -14.03 1.89 10.35
N SER A 18 -15.05 2.07 11.18
CA SER A 18 -16.45 2.14 10.77
C SER A 18 -16.87 3.54 10.31
N ASN A 19 -16.09 4.59 10.63
CA ASN A 19 -16.45 5.98 10.34
C ASN A 19 -15.42 6.67 9.42
N LYS A 20 -15.90 7.43 8.43
CA LYS A 20 -15.09 8.04 7.35
C LYS A 20 -14.33 9.32 7.79
N ASP A 21 -14.60 9.84 8.98
CA ASP A 21 -14.01 11.09 9.53
C ASP A 21 -12.65 10.88 10.23
N ALA A 22 -11.83 9.99 9.68
CA ALA A 22 -10.57 9.61 10.30
C ALA A 22 -9.45 10.63 10.04
N GLU A 23 -9.58 11.82 10.61
CA GLU A 23 -8.54 12.87 10.60
C GLU A 23 -7.25 12.42 11.32
N SER A 24 -7.26 11.25 11.97
CA SER A 24 -6.15 10.71 12.78
C SER A 24 -5.33 9.60 12.11
N THR A 25 -5.67 9.09 10.92
CA THR A 25 -4.93 7.97 10.32
C THR A 25 -3.49 8.30 9.95
N GLY A 26 -3.24 9.49 9.41
CA GLY A 26 -1.88 9.95 9.12
C GLY A 26 -1.01 10.01 10.37
N MET A 27 -1.57 10.46 11.49
CA MET A 27 -0.85 10.48 12.78
C MET A 27 -0.48 9.07 13.24
N VAL A 28 -1.33 8.08 13.01
CA VAL A 28 -1.02 6.68 13.33
C VAL A 28 0.12 6.16 12.45
N ILE A 29 0.07 6.39 11.14
CA ILE A 29 1.15 5.98 10.21
C ILE A 29 2.47 6.64 10.61
N LYS A 30 2.45 7.95 10.90
CA LYS A 30 3.61 8.69 11.37
C LYS A 30 4.20 8.07 12.64
N ALA A 31 3.37 7.81 13.65
CA ALA A 31 3.85 7.23 14.90
C ALA A 31 4.45 5.84 14.72
N ILE A 32 3.91 5.01 13.82
CA ILE A 32 4.48 3.71 13.46
C ILE A 32 5.84 3.89 12.79
N ALA A 33 5.92 4.79 11.80
CA ALA A 33 7.18 5.10 11.11
C ALA A 33 8.27 5.58 12.07
N ASP A 34 7.89 6.35 13.11
CA ASP A 34 8.84 6.91 14.06
C ASP A 34 9.27 5.92 15.16
N ASN A 35 8.42 4.93 15.52
CA ASN A 35 8.62 4.12 16.73
C ASN A 35 8.68 2.61 16.49
N CYS A 36 8.27 2.09 15.33
CA CYS A 36 8.07 0.64 15.13
C CYS A 36 8.90 0.07 13.97
N PRO A 37 10.25 0.06 14.06
CA PRO A 37 11.11 -0.44 12.98
C PRO A 37 10.96 -1.95 12.72
N LYS A 38 10.41 -2.70 13.68
CA LYS A 38 10.19 -4.15 13.62
C LYS A 38 8.80 -4.56 13.12
N ILE A 39 7.93 -3.60 12.78
CA ILE A 39 6.59 -3.95 12.29
C ILE A 39 6.68 -4.79 11.03
N GLU A 40 5.90 -5.87 10.98
CA GLU A 40 5.86 -6.82 9.86
C GLU A 40 4.57 -6.67 9.05
N TYR A 41 3.49 -6.22 9.70
CA TYR A 41 2.20 -6.00 9.07
C TYR A 41 1.53 -4.72 9.52
N LEU A 42 1.10 -3.92 8.53
CA LEU A 42 0.21 -2.78 8.73
C LEU A 42 -1.01 -2.91 7.82
N SER A 43 -2.20 -2.78 8.41
CA SER A 43 -3.45 -2.52 7.71
C SER A 43 -4.08 -1.25 8.27
N THR A 44 -4.27 -0.24 7.42
CA THR A 44 -4.82 1.04 7.81
C THR A 44 -5.51 1.72 6.64
N TYR A 45 -6.10 2.88 6.91
CA TYR A 45 -6.67 3.76 5.92
C TYR A 45 -5.75 4.95 5.65
N LEU A 46 -5.96 5.61 4.52
CA LEU A 46 -5.16 6.73 4.06
C LEU A 46 -6.05 7.79 3.41
N GLY A 47 -5.99 9.01 3.92
CA GLY A 47 -6.50 10.20 3.22
C GLY A 47 -5.43 10.85 2.35
N PRO A 48 -5.78 11.74 1.40
CA PRO A 48 -4.80 12.40 0.54
C PRO A 48 -3.67 13.11 1.27
N LYS A 49 -3.97 13.74 2.42
CA LYS A 49 -2.97 14.44 3.25
C LYS A 49 -2.02 13.51 3.97
N ASP A 50 -2.39 12.24 4.16
CA ASP A 50 -1.62 11.26 4.93
C ASP A 50 -0.53 10.59 4.08
N LEU A 51 -0.56 10.77 2.76
CA LEU A 51 0.37 10.12 1.82
C LEU A 51 1.83 10.46 2.13
N ILE A 52 2.09 11.66 2.66
CA ILE A 52 3.40 12.12 3.10
C ILE A 52 4.05 11.20 4.15
N TYR A 53 3.25 10.43 4.90
CA TYR A 53 3.74 9.52 5.95
C TYR A 53 4.06 8.12 5.44
N VAL A 54 3.64 7.75 4.23
CA VAL A 54 3.91 6.42 3.65
C VAL A 54 5.39 6.24 3.36
N LYS A 55 6.05 7.25 2.82
CA LYS A 55 7.48 7.16 2.52
C LYS A 55 8.33 6.92 3.79
N PRO A 56 8.20 7.72 4.87
CA PRO A 56 8.86 7.44 6.14
C PRO A 56 8.55 6.03 6.69
N LEU A 57 7.29 5.58 6.63
CA LEU A 57 6.91 4.24 7.04
C LEU A 57 7.73 3.17 6.31
N LEU A 58 7.78 3.23 4.98
CA LEU A 58 8.50 2.23 4.17
C LEU A 58 10.01 2.25 4.42
N LEU A 59 10.60 3.43 4.64
CA LEU A 59 12.04 3.57 4.88
C LEU A 59 12.46 3.11 6.28
N HIS A 60 11.65 3.39 7.31
CA HIS A 60 12.02 3.10 8.69
C HIS A 60 11.61 1.68 9.14
N CYS A 61 10.54 1.13 8.56
CA CYS A 61 10.01 -0.20 8.91
C CYS A 61 10.58 -1.29 8.01
N SER A 62 11.89 -1.56 8.11
CA SER A 62 12.61 -2.52 7.26
C SER A 62 12.10 -3.97 7.31
N LYS A 63 11.32 -4.34 8.33
CA LYS A 63 10.70 -5.67 8.47
C LYS A 63 9.29 -5.78 7.89
N LEU A 64 8.73 -4.67 7.40
CA LEU A 64 7.37 -4.61 6.87
C LEU A 64 7.25 -5.53 5.65
N SER A 65 6.56 -6.64 5.82
CA SER A 65 6.36 -7.65 4.77
C SER A 65 4.98 -7.60 4.15
N ARG A 66 4.01 -7.05 4.89
CA ARG A 66 2.61 -6.99 4.50
C ARG A 66 2.05 -5.59 4.73
N LEU A 67 1.50 -4.98 3.69
CA LEU A 67 0.89 -3.66 3.76
C LEU A 67 -0.51 -3.69 3.15
N ARG A 68 -1.50 -3.20 3.89
CA ARG A 68 -2.85 -2.97 3.39
C ARG A 68 -3.24 -1.52 3.59
N LEU A 69 -3.57 -0.84 2.51
CA LEU A 69 -4.00 0.55 2.52
C LEU A 69 -5.40 0.67 1.92
N LYS A 70 -6.30 1.30 2.66
CA LYS A 70 -7.66 1.59 2.23
C LYS A 70 -7.84 3.10 2.06
N ASN A 71 -8.31 3.54 0.91
CA ASN A 71 -8.65 4.93 0.67
C ASN A 71 -9.84 5.34 1.54
N LEU A 72 -9.78 6.50 2.17
CA LEU A 72 -10.91 7.09 2.89
C LEU A 72 -11.89 7.83 1.97
N TYR A 73 -11.40 8.37 0.86
CA TYR A 73 -12.16 9.26 -0.02
C TYR A 73 -12.27 8.67 -1.43
N GLU A 74 -13.46 8.21 -1.80
CA GLU A 74 -13.74 7.69 -3.14
C GLU A 74 -13.27 8.67 -4.23
N ASN A 75 -12.75 8.15 -5.35
CA ASN A 75 -12.30 8.91 -6.53
C ASN A 75 -11.08 9.82 -6.34
N ASN A 76 -10.18 9.49 -5.40
CA ASN A 76 -8.92 10.22 -5.29
C ASN A 76 -7.98 9.92 -6.49
N ILE A 77 -7.17 10.90 -6.87
CA ILE A 77 -6.20 10.80 -7.99
C ILE A 77 -4.78 10.50 -7.52
N ILE A 78 -4.61 10.10 -6.25
CA ILE A 78 -3.27 9.94 -5.64
C ILE A 78 -2.73 8.51 -5.73
N GLY A 79 -3.38 7.63 -6.50
CA GLY A 79 -2.93 6.26 -6.71
C GLY A 79 -1.56 6.19 -7.40
N ASP A 80 -1.32 7.06 -8.39
CA ASP A 80 0.00 7.16 -9.06
C ASP A 80 1.11 7.56 -8.09
N GLU A 81 0.87 8.57 -7.27
CA GLU A 81 1.84 9.03 -6.27
C GLU A 81 2.12 7.95 -5.22
N LEU A 82 1.08 7.21 -4.80
CA LEU A 82 1.24 6.05 -3.91
C LEU A 82 2.11 4.96 -4.55
N LEU A 83 1.89 4.62 -5.82
CA LEU A 83 2.70 3.62 -6.53
C LEU A 83 4.14 4.10 -6.73
N ASP A 84 4.38 5.39 -6.98
CA ASP A 84 5.73 5.95 -7.10
C ASP A 84 6.48 5.94 -5.75
N ILE A 85 5.77 6.20 -4.63
CA ILE A 85 6.34 6.04 -3.28
C ILE A 85 6.69 4.58 -3.01
N LEU A 86 5.78 3.64 -3.31
CA LEU A 86 6.04 2.20 -3.15
C LEU A 86 7.24 1.77 -4.01
N THR A 87 7.31 2.21 -5.26
CA THR A 87 8.40 1.93 -6.18
C THR A 87 9.76 2.38 -5.62
N SER A 88 9.82 3.60 -5.09
CA SER A 88 11.08 4.23 -4.67
C SER A 88 11.53 3.85 -3.26
N SER A 89 10.61 3.43 -2.39
CA SER A 89 10.87 3.36 -0.94
C SER A 89 10.57 2.01 -0.29
N SER A 90 9.98 1.04 -1.01
CA SER A 90 9.60 -0.25 -0.40
C SER A 90 10.80 -1.06 0.11
N PRO A 91 10.80 -1.49 1.39
CA PRO A 91 11.87 -2.34 1.92
C PRO A 91 11.85 -3.71 1.23
N LEU A 92 12.99 -4.40 1.11
CA LEU A 92 13.10 -5.72 0.43
C LEU A 92 12.15 -6.80 0.98
N SER A 93 11.74 -6.66 2.25
CA SER A 93 10.80 -7.54 2.93
C SER A 93 9.36 -7.40 2.41
N LEU A 94 8.97 -6.24 1.89
CA LEU A 94 7.60 -5.97 1.45
C LEU A 94 7.27 -6.83 0.23
N ASN A 95 6.38 -7.80 0.42
CA ASN A 95 6.02 -8.78 -0.60
C ASN A 95 4.54 -9.13 -0.64
N ASN A 96 3.72 -8.56 0.26
CA ASN A 96 2.27 -8.62 0.15
C ASN A 96 1.70 -7.20 0.25
N ILE A 97 1.07 -6.72 -0.81
CA ILE A 97 0.45 -5.39 -0.86
C ILE A 97 -1.02 -5.56 -1.23
N LYS A 98 -1.92 -4.92 -0.46
CA LYS A 98 -3.33 -4.77 -0.85
C LYS A 98 -3.76 -3.32 -0.80
N LEU A 99 -4.23 -2.80 -1.92
CA LEU A 99 -4.77 -1.45 -2.07
C LEU A 99 -6.29 -1.55 -2.30
N SER A 100 -7.07 -0.66 -1.72
CA SER A 100 -8.55 -0.70 -1.86
C SER A 100 -9.19 0.66 -1.64
N GLY A 101 -10.38 0.89 -2.17
CA GLY A 101 -11.17 2.10 -1.94
C GLY A 101 -11.21 3.08 -3.10
N GLY A 102 -11.08 2.60 -4.33
CA GLY A 102 -11.30 3.36 -5.55
C GLY A 102 -10.17 4.34 -5.86
N TRP A 103 -8.93 3.87 -5.79
CA TRP A 103 -7.77 4.66 -6.20
C TRP A 103 -7.69 4.71 -7.73
N LYS A 104 -7.29 5.85 -8.28
CA LYS A 104 -7.00 5.96 -9.72
C LYS A 104 -5.51 5.78 -9.99
N TYR A 105 -5.21 4.89 -10.92
CA TYR A 105 -3.86 4.60 -11.38
C TYR A 105 -3.77 4.81 -12.88
N SER A 106 -2.63 5.27 -13.37
CA SER A 106 -2.26 5.20 -14.77
C SER A 106 -1.61 3.84 -15.07
N ILE A 107 -1.71 3.41 -16.34
CA ILE A 107 -0.98 2.25 -16.85
C ILE A 107 0.52 2.39 -16.57
N ASN A 108 1.08 3.59 -16.80
CA ASN A 108 2.50 3.85 -16.64
C ASN A 108 2.97 3.71 -15.18
N SER A 109 2.18 4.11 -14.18
CA SER A 109 2.56 3.97 -12.76
C SER A 109 2.52 2.51 -12.33
N ILE A 110 1.52 1.74 -12.78
CA ILE A 110 1.43 0.30 -12.58
C ILE A 110 2.64 -0.42 -13.18
N GLU A 111 3.01 -0.10 -14.42
CA GLU A 111 4.19 -0.69 -15.06
C GLU A 111 5.47 -0.36 -14.30
N ARG A 112 5.72 0.92 -13.97
CA ARG A 112 6.91 1.31 -13.17
C ARG A 112 6.97 0.54 -11.85
N PHE A 113 5.83 0.40 -11.17
CA PHE A 113 5.76 -0.33 -9.92
C PHE A 113 6.14 -1.80 -10.09
N PHE A 114 5.54 -2.51 -11.04
CA PHE A 114 5.87 -3.93 -11.22
C PHE A 114 7.28 -4.16 -11.77
N GLU A 115 7.78 -3.28 -12.65
CA GLU A 115 9.18 -3.32 -13.08
C GLU A 115 10.15 -3.21 -11.89
N SER A 116 9.83 -2.37 -10.90
CA SER A 116 10.64 -2.23 -9.68
C SER A 116 10.66 -3.48 -8.80
N TYR A 117 9.68 -4.38 -8.99
CA TYR A 117 9.61 -5.67 -8.32
C TYR A 117 10.29 -6.79 -9.12
N ARG A 118 10.80 -6.56 -10.33
CA ARG A 118 11.62 -7.59 -11.00
C ARG A 118 12.84 -7.93 -10.15
N GLY A 119 13.15 -9.22 -10.04
CA GLY A 119 14.27 -9.72 -9.24
C GLY A 119 13.99 -9.82 -7.73
N ARG A 120 12.83 -9.37 -7.24
CA ARG A 120 12.33 -9.63 -5.88
C ARG A 120 10.93 -10.22 -5.93
N LYS A 121 10.55 -10.99 -4.91
CA LYS A 121 9.28 -11.73 -4.96
C LYS A 121 8.13 -10.87 -4.43
N LEU A 122 7.19 -10.46 -5.30
CA LEU A 122 5.88 -9.96 -4.88
C LEU A 122 4.93 -11.15 -4.76
N LEU A 123 4.77 -11.67 -3.56
CA LEU A 123 3.94 -12.86 -3.28
C LEU A 123 2.47 -12.60 -3.56
N GLU A 124 1.98 -11.44 -3.11
CA GLU A 124 0.59 -11.05 -3.29
C GLU A 124 0.50 -9.57 -3.64
N PHE A 125 -0.22 -9.27 -4.71
CA PHE A 125 -0.62 -7.91 -5.03
C PHE A 125 -2.12 -7.88 -5.27
N GLY A 126 -2.85 -7.14 -4.46
CA GLY A 126 -4.29 -7.02 -4.61
C GLY A 126 -4.77 -5.59 -4.75
N ILE A 127 -5.68 -5.36 -5.69
CA ILE A 127 -6.48 -4.14 -5.74
C ILE A 127 -7.93 -4.56 -5.55
N LYS A 128 -8.53 -4.14 -4.44
CA LYS A 128 -9.94 -4.35 -4.14
C LYS A 128 -10.67 -3.04 -4.33
N ASP A 129 -10.79 -2.65 -5.58
CA ASP A 129 -11.70 -1.60 -6.03
C ASP A 129 -12.91 -2.27 -6.66
N ASN A 130 -14.08 -1.65 -6.54
CA ASN A 130 -15.25 -2.15 -7.25
C ASN A 130 -14.89 -2.11 -8.74
N ILE A 131 -14.78 -3.26 -9.40
CA ILE A 131 -14.48 -3.38 -10.84
C ILE A 131 -15.54 -2.64 -11.69
N HIS A 132 -16.68 -2.28 -11.08
CA HIS A 132 -17.76 -1.50 -11.65
C HIS A 132 -17.59 0.03 -11.51
N GLU A 133 -16.54 0.51 -10.84
CA GLU A 133 -16.17 1.93 -10.80
C GLU A 133 -15.15 2.23 -11.91
N ASP A 134 -15.25 3.40 -12.55
CA ASP A 134 -14.47 3.87 -13.71
C ASP A 134 -12.93 3.90 -13.53
N ASN A 135 -12.41 3.39 -12.42
CA ASN A 135 -11.00 3.47 -12.03
C ASN A 135 -10.13 2.39 -12.70
N PHE A 136 -10.72 1.27 -13.15
CA PHE A 136 -10.00 0.17 -13.80
C PHE A 136 -10.53 -0.13 -15.19
N THR A 137 -9.68 0.03 -16.21
CA THR A 137 -10.01 -0.30 -17.60
C THR A 137 -9.50 -1.68 -17.99
N ILE A 138 -9.94 -2.20 -19.14
CA ILE A 138 -9.42 -3.43 -19.75
C ILE A 138 -7.89 -3.39 -19.91
N GLU A 139 -7.32 -2.22 -20.21
CA GLU A 139 -5.86 -2.08 -20.34
C GLU A 139 -5.13 -2.28 -19.02
N HIS A 140 -5.71 -1.84 -17.90
CA HIS A 140 -5.12 -2.08 -16.58
C HIS A 140 -5.06 -3.58 -16.28
N ILE A 141 -6.15 -4.30 -16.58
CA ILE A 141 -6.23 -5.76 -16.43
C ILE A 141 -5.19 -6.46 -17.31
N LYS A 142 -5.01 -6.03 -18.56
CA LYS A 142 -4.01 -6.60 -19.48
C LYS A 142 -2.59 -6.43 -18.94
N ILE A 143 -2.23 -5.24 -18.45
CA ILE A 143 -0.90 -4.99 -17.87
C ILE A 143 -0.67 -5.86 -16.63
N ILE A 144 -1.65 -5.95 -15.73
CA ILE A 144 -1.51 -6.80 -14.53
C ILE A 144 -1.31 -8.27 -14.93
N ARG A 145 -2.10 -8.77 -15.89
CA ARG A 145 -1.95 -10.14 -16.43
C ARG A 145 -0.60 -10.40 -17.07
N LYS A 146 -0.02 -9.41 -17.77
CA LYS A 146 1.34 -9.50 -18.31
C LYS A 146 2.34 -9.81 -17.18
N TYR A 147 2.31 -9.07 -16.08
CA TYR A 147 3.24 -9.27 -14.96
C TYR A 147 2.98 -10.55 -14.15
N ILE A 148 1.75 -11.06 -14.12
CA ILE A 148 1.45 -12.41 -13.60
C ILE A 148 2.14 -13.46 -14.46
N ASN A 149 1.96 -13.41 -15.78
CA ASN A 149 2.52 -14.38 -16.72
C ASN A 149 4.06 -14.38 -16.70
N GLU A 150 4.67 -13.24 -16.46
CA GLU A 150 6.13 -13.09 -16.31
C GLU A 150 6.65 -13.52 -14.92
N GLY A 151 5.78 -13.91 -13.99
CA GLY A 151 6.14 -14.38 -12.66
C GLY A 151 6.58 -13.27 -11.69
N VAL A 152 6.35 -12.00 -12.04
CA VAL A 152 6.63 -10.86 -11.15
C VAL A 152 5.64 -10.83 -9.98
N ILE A 153 4.39 -11.19 -10.25
CA ILE A 153 3.31 -11.26 -9.25
C ILE A 153 2.97 -12.73 -9.02
N GLY A 154 3.02 -13.19 -7.76
CA GLY A 154 2.64 -14.56 -7.40
C GLY A 154 1.13 -14.79 -7.42
N HIS A 155 0.38 -13.95 -6.70
CA HIS A 155 -1.07 -14.03 -6.60
C HIS A 155 -1.71 -12.64 -6.66
N THR A 156 -2.85 -12.53 -7.31
CA THR A 156 -3.70 -11.33 -7.31
C THR A 156 -5.18 -11.70 -7.21
N ASN A 157 -6.01 -10.75 -6.78
CA ASN A 157 -7.46 -10.89 -6.73
C ASN A 157 -8.18 -10.34 -7.98
N LEU A 158 -7.44 -10.08 -9.06
CA LEU A 158 -7.88 -9.50 -10.34
C LEU A 158 -7.90 -10.53 -11.48
#